data_AF-A0A1Y5HJE9-F1
#
_entry.id   AF-A0A1Y5HJE9-F1
#
_cell.length_a   1.000
_cell.length_b   1.000
_cell.length_c   1.000
_cell.angle_alpha   90.00
_cell.angle_beta   90.00
_cell.angle_gamma   90.00
#
_symmetry.space_group_name_H-M   'P 1'
#
loop_
_entity.id
_entity.type
_entity.pdbx_description
1 polymer ?
#
loop_
_entity_poly.entity_id
_entity_poly.type
_entity_poly.pdbx_seq_one_letter_code
_entity_poly.pdbx_strand_id
1 'polypeptide(L)'
;MSSDTQQKIIDGARICFFKHGFRASNMSQISQYAGFSRVTLHKHFKNKDGVFRAVCNDYQVRCNSDCQVILAQQDSCWQIIEQVITTWSKTAFDEVHDDKVLRELLFEATQVA
;
A
#
# COMPACT_ATOMS: atom_id res chain seq x y z
N MET A 1 17.70 0.53 12.91
CA MET A 1 16.61 1.35 13.48
C MET A 1 15.88 2.20 12.44
N SER A 2 16.54 2.74 11.40
CA SER A 2 15.86 3.53 10.36
C SER A 2 14.84 2.76 9.51
N SER A 3 15.05 1.47 9.27
CA SER A 3 14.13 0.65 8.45
C SER A 3 12.78 0.40 9.13
N ASP A 4 12.78 0.14 10.44
CA ASP A 4 11.56 -0.10 11.22
C ASP A 4 10.66 1.15 11.27
N THR A 5 11.26 2.34 11.47
CA THR A 5 10.53 3.61 11.41
C THR A 5 9.97 3.89 10.03
N GLN A 6 10.78 3.67 8.98
CA GLN A 6 10.32 3.87 7.61
C GLN A 6 9.16 2.94 7.26
N GLN A 7 9.22 1.68 7.67
CA GLN A 7 8.14 0.71 7.44
C GLN A 7 6.86 1.13 8.17
N LYS A 8 6.95 1.54 9.44
CA LYS A 8 5.78 2.05 10.19
C LYS A 8 5.16 3.29 9.55
N ILE A 9 5.98 4.16 8.95
CA ILE A 9 5.48 5.29 8.17
C ILE A 9 4.73 4.80 6.93
N ILE A 10 5.27 3.82 6.21
CA ILE A 10 4.61 3.22 5.03
C ILE A 10 3.28 2.58 5.43
N ASP A 11 3.24 1.81 6.51
CA ASP A 11 2.02 1.16 7.00
C ASP A 11 0.95 2.19 7.38
N GLY A 12 1.32 3.25 8.12
CA GLY A 12 0.40 4.34 8.46
C GLY A 12 -0.06 5.13 7.22
N ALA A 13 0.84 5.39 6.28
CA ALA A 13 0.51 6.06 5.03
C ALA A 13 -0.48 5.25 4.20
N ARG A 14 -0.31 3.92 4.12
CA ARG A 14 -1.23 3.01 3.44
C ARG A 14 -2.65 3.16 3.98
N ILE A 15 -2.83 3.14 5.29
CA ILE A 15 -4.14 3.33 5.93
C ILE A 15 -4.71 4.72 5.59
N CYS A 16 -3.87 5.77 5.63
CA CYS A 16 -4.29 7.12 5.28
C CYS A 16 -4.78 7.21 3.82
N PHE A 17 -4.03 6.64 2.87
CA PHE A 17 -4.39 6.65 1.46
C PHE A 17 -5.63 5.82 1.18
N PHE A 18 -5.77 4.65 1.81
CA PHE A 18 -6.90 3.75 1.57
C PHE A 18 -8.20 4.29 2.14
N LYS A 19 -8.11 5.12 3.20
CA LYS A 19 -9.28 5.77 3.78
C LYS A 19 -9.68 7.07 3.08
N HIS A 20 -8.73 7.85 2.57
CA HIS A 20 -9.00 9.21 2.08
C HIS A 20 -8.74 9.40 0.58
N GLY A 21 -8.04 8.48 -0.07
CA GLY A 21 -7.47 8.69 -1.40
C GLY A 21 -6.16 9.46 -1.39
N PHE A 22 -5.52 9.51 -2.56
CA PHE A 22 -4.24 10.19 -2.73
C PHE A 22 -4.40 11.71 -2.70
N ARG A 23 -5.42 12.26 -3.36
CA ARG A 23 -5.66 13.70 -3.51
C ARG A 23 -6.08 14.35 -2.20
N ALA A 24 -7.04 13.75 -1.50
CA ALA A 24 -7.57 14.31 -0.25
C ALA A 24 -6.63 14.10 0.96
N SER A 25 -5.67 13.17 0.85
CA SER A 25 -4.64 12.99 1.87
C SER A 25 -3.50 14.02 1.76
N ASN A 26 -2.86 14.29 2.89
CA ASN A 26 -1.68 15.16 2.98
C ASN A 26 -0.66 14.65 4.01
N MET A 27 0.54 15.24 4.01
CA MET A 27 1.65 14.85 4.88
C MET A 27 1.28 14.92 6.38
N SER A 28 0.38 15.82 6.78
CA SER A 28 -0.06 15.89 8.17
C SER A 28 -0.94 14.70 8.56
N GLN A 29 -1.88 14.32 7.71
CA GLN A 29 -2.71 13.15 7.98
C GLN A 29 -1.84 11.90 8.03
N ILE A 30 -0.95 11.72 7.05
CA ILE A 30 0.01 10.61 7.03
C ILE A 30 0.80 10.54 8.35
N SER A 31 1.30 11.68 8.86
CA SER A 31 2.02 11.69 10.14
C SER A 31 1.16 11.25 11.33
N GLN A 32 -0.14 11.61 11.35
CA GLN A 32 -1.07 11.17 12.39
C GLN A 32 -1.33 9.66 12.31
N TYR A 33 -1.58 9.13 11.11
CA TYR A 33 -1.80 7.69 10.91
C TYR A 33 -0.56 6.86 11.25
N ALA A 34 0.63 7.38 10.95
CA ALA A 34 1.89 6.72 11.23
C ALA A 34 2.35 6.83 12.70
N GLY A 35 1.72 7.70 13.51
CA GLY A 35 2.12 7.93 14.90
C GLY A 35 3.46 8.65 15.06
N PHE A 36 3.92 9.37 14.04
CA PHE A 36 5.19 10.11 14.05
C PHE A 36 4.99 11.61 13.83
N SER A 37 5.96 12.42 14.25
CA SER A 37 5.93 13.86 13.98
C SER A 37 6.11 14.15 12.48
N ARG A 38 5.62 15.31 12.00
CA ARG A 38 5.88 15.78 10.63
C ARG A 38 7.38 15.91 10.33
N VAL A 39 8.19 16.31 11.33
CA VAL A 39 9.65 16.41 11.19
C VAL A 39 10.26 15.03 10.93
N THR A 40 9.85 14.02 11.70
CA THR A 40 10.27 12.63 11.51
C THR A 40 9.86 12.13 10.13
N LEU A 41 8.61 12.37 9.72
CA LEU A 41 8.11 12.00 8.41
C LEU A 41 8.96 12.61 7.29
N HIS A 42 9.24 13.91 7.36
CA HIS A 42 10.04 14.62 6.35
C HIS A 42 11.51 14.18 6.28
N LYS A 43 12.06 13.63 7.37
CA LYS A 43 13.40 13.01 7.35
C LYS A 43 13.44 11.76 6.47
N HIS A 44 12.35 11.02 6.38
CA HIS A 44 12.25 9.80 5.57
C HIS A 44 11.70 10.07 4.16
N PHE A 45 10.72 10.96 4.03
CA PHE A 45 10.04 11.24 2.77
C PHE A 45 9.91 12.73 2.50
N LYS A 46 10.42 13.16 1.34
CA LYS A 46 10.41 14.58 0.97
C LYS A 46 8.99 15.12 0.79
N ASN A 47 8.09 14.34 0.18
CA ASN A 47 6.75 14.75 -0.20
C ASN A 47 5.78 13.56 -0.23
N LYS A 48 4.49 13.85 -0.43
CA LYS A 48 3.40 12.87 -0.50
C LYS A 48 3.64 11.82 -1.59
N ASP A 49 4.13 12.23 -2.76
CA ASP A 49 4.42 11.33 -3.88
C ASP A 49 5.48 10.29 -3.52
N GLY A 50 6.52 10.71 -2.79
CA GLY A 50 7.56 9.80 -2.30
C GLY A 50 7.03 8.78 -1.31
N VAL A 51 6.12 9.19 -0.42
CA VAL A 51 5.44 8.26 0.49
C VAL A 51 4.57 7.28 -0.31
N PHE A 52 3.79 7.79 -1.28
CA PHE A 52 2.91 6.97 -2.09
C PHE A 52 3.67 5.96 -2.95
N ARG A 53 4.80 6.34 -3.57
CA ARG A 53 5.74 5.41 -4.23
C ARG A 53 6.16 4.27 -3.32
N ALA A 54 6.54 4.59 -2.08
CA ALA A 54 6.98 3.60 -1.12
C ALA A 54 5.84 2.64 -0.72
N VAL A 55 4.61 3.15 -0.56
CA VAL A 55 3.42 2.32 -0.32
C VAL A 55 3.14 1.40 -1.52
N CYS A 56 3.19 1.90 -2.75
CA CYS A 56 3.00 1.08 -3.95
C CYS A 56 4.05 -0.01 -4.08
N ASN A 57 5.33 0.33 -3.84
CA ASN A 57 6.42 -0.64 -3.88
C ASN A 57 6.28 -1.70 -2.79
N ASP A 58 5.95 -1.31 -1.56
CA ASP A 58 5.70 -2.24 -0.44
C ASP A 58 4.53 -3.19 -0.79
N TYR A 59 3.44 -2.65 -1.34
CA TYR A 59 2.29 -3.44 -1.77
C TYR A 59 2.66 -4.44 -2.88
N GLN A 60 3.43 -4.01 -3.89
CA GLN A 60 3.91 -4.89 -4.97
C GLN A 60 4.81 -6.00 -4.45
N VAL A 61 5.75 -5.68 -3.54
CA VAL A 61 6.66 -6.67 -2.94
C VAL A 61 5.87 -7.72 -2.15
N ARG A 62 4.88 -7.29 -1.35
CA ARG A 62 4.00 -8.22 -0.61
C ARG A 62 3.20 -9.10 -1.56
N CYS A 63 2.53 -8.50 -2.55
CA CYS A 63 1.75 -9.25 -3.55
C CYS A 63 2.61 -10.27 -4.31
N ASN A 64 3.82 -9.90 -4.69
CA ASN A 64 4.75 -10.81 -5.38
C ASN A 64 5.20 -11.95 -4.45
N SER A 65 5.50 -11.64 -3.19
CA SER A 65 5.85 -12.65 -2.19
C SER A 65 4.71 -13.65 -1.97
N ASP A 66 3.48 -13.17 -1.83
CA ASP A 66 2.29 -14.02 -1.66
C ASP A 66 2.07 -14.91 -2.90
N CYS A 67 2.21 -14.34 -4.09
CA CYS A 67 2.16 -15.10 -5.34
C CYS A 67 3.25 -16.16 -5.44
N GLN A 68 4.48 -15.87 -5.02
CA GLN A 68 5.57 -16.86 -5.03
C GLN A 68 5.26 -18.04 -4.10
N VAL A 69 4.66 -17.79 -2.94
CA VAL A 69 4.23 -18.85 -2.02
C VAL A 69 3.13 -19.71 -2.64
N ILE A 70 2.16 -19.09 -3.32
CA ILE A 70 1.07 -19.82 -4.01
C ILE A 70 1.62 -20.61 -5.20
N LEU A 71 2.49 -20.02 -6.01
CA LEU A 71 3.08 -20.65 -7.19
C LEU A 71 4.05 -21.79 -6.86
N ALA A 72 4.64 -21.78 -5.67
CA ALA A 72 5.49 -22.86 -5.18
C ALA A 72 4.67 -24.12 -4.80
N GLN A 73 3.34 -24.00 -4.69
CA GLN A 73 2.46 -25.14 -4.49
C GLN A 73 2.33 -25.91 -5.81
N GLN A 74 2.34 -27.25 -5.76
CA GLN A 74 2.15 -28.10 -6.95
C GLN A 74 0.65 -28.21 -7.32
N ASP A 75 -0.03 -27.08 -7.28
CA ASP A 75 -1.45 -26.98 -7.53
C ASP A 75 -1.73 -26.84 -9.03
N SER A 76 -2.95 -27.16 -9.43
CA SER A 76 -3.40 -26.88 -10.78
C SER A 76 -3.39 -25.38 -11.06
N CYS A 77 -3.21 -24.99 -12.32
CA CYS A 77 -3.24 -23.58 -12.73
C CYS A 77 -4.53 -22.87 -12.28
N TRP A 78 -5.66 -23.57 -12.27
CA TRP A 78 -6.94 -23.01 -11.83
C TRP A 78 -6.97 -22.74 -10.33
N GLN A 79 -6.44 -23.64 -9.50
CA GLN A 79 -6.34 -23.45 -8.05
C GLN A 79 -5.39 -22.31 -7.71
N ILE A 80 -4.28 -22.18 -8.43
CA ILE A 80 -3.36 -21.04 -8.30
C ILE A 80 -4.11 -19.74 -8.60
N ILE A 81 -4.84 -19.67 -9.72
CA ILE A 81 -5.63 -18.49 -10.10
C ILE A 81 -6.66 -18.16 -9.02
N GLU A 82 -7.39 -19.15 -8.52
CA GLU A 82 -8.38 -18.98 -7.44
C GLU A 82 -7.74 -18.44 -6.15
N GLN A 83 -6.61 -19.01 -5.73
CA GLN A 83 -5.88 -18.57 -4.54
C GLN A 83 -5.34 -17.14 -4.68
N VAL A 84 -4.79 -16.78 -5.85
CA VAL A 84 -4.30 -15.43 -6.11
C VAL A 84 -5.46 -14.44 -6.08
N ILE A 85 -6.56 -14.72 -6.79
CA ILE A 85 -7.74 -13.84 -6.84
C ILE A 85 -8.34 -13.64 -5.45
N THR A 86 -8.44 -14.70 -4.65
CA THR A 86 -9.04 -14.64 -3.31
C THR A 86 -8.14 -13.93 -2.29
N THR A 87 -6.82 -14.11 -2.38
CA THR A 87 -5.84 -13.43 -1.50
C THR A 87 -5.80 -11.93 -1.77
N TRP A 88 -5.77 -11.53 -3.04
CA TRP A 88 -5.69 -10.12 -3.42
C TRP A 88 -7.04 -9.40 -3.29
N SER A 89 -8.16 -10.06 -3.63
CA SER A 89 -9.49 -9.46 -3.46
C SER A 89 -9.75 -9.11 -2.02
N LYS A 90 -9.54 -10.02 -1.06
CA LYS A 90 -9.77 -9.73 0.36
C LYS A 90 -8.98 -8.52 0.83
N THR A 91 -7.68 -8.49 0.52
CA THR A 91 -6.79 -7.43 0.99
C THR A 91 -7.12 -6.05 0.40
N ALA A 92 -7.51 -5.97 -0.87
CA ALA A 92 -7.88 -4.70 -1.49
C ALA A 92 -9.30 -4.24 -1.10
N PHE A 93 -10.28 -5.15 -1.08
CA PHE A 93 -11.67 -4.83 -0.77
C PHE A 93 -11.93 -4.59 0.72
N ASP A 94 -11.26 -5.30 1.62
CA ASP A 94 -11.45 -5.11 3.07
C ASP A 94 -10.85 -3.78 3.54
N GLU A 95 -9.90 -3.21 2.80
CA GLU A 95 -9.21 -2.02 3.25
C GLU A 95 -9.66 -0.73 2.54
N VAL A 96 -10.08 -0.81 1.28
CA VAL A 96 -10.61 0.34 0.53
C VAL A 96 -12.12 0.23 0.41
N HIS A 97 -12.84 0.94 1.27
CA HIS A 97 -14.30 0.86 1.36
C HIS A 97 -15.03 1.75 0.34
N ASP A 98 -14.32 2.62 -0.39
CA ASP A 98 -14.89 3.57 -1.35
C ASP A 98 -14.32 3.32 -2.76
N ASP A 99 -15.19 2.95 -3.71
CA ASP A 99 -14.83 2.67 -5.12
C ASP A 99 -14.16 3.88 -5.80
N LYS A 100 -14.54 5.10 -5.43
CA LYS A 100 -13.91 6.31 -5.96
C LYS A 100 -12.47 6.41 -5.47
N VAL A 101 -12.22 6.13 -4.19
CA VAL A 101 -10.88 6.09 -3.62
C VAL A 101 -10.05 5.00 -4.30
N LEU A 102 -10.62 3.81 -4.50
CA LEU A 102 -9.93 2.72 -5.18
C LEU A 102 -9.49 3.10 -6.60
N ARG A 103 -10.42 3.62 -7.41
CA ARG A 103 -10.11 4.08 -8.78
C ARG A 103 -9.06 5.18 -8.81
N GLU A 104 -9.13 6.10 -7.85
CA GLU A 104 -8.14 7.17 -7.71
C GLU A 104 -6.76 6.62 -7.39
N LEU A 105 -6.64 5.73 -6.40
CA LEU A 105 -5.35 5.12 -6.03
C LEU A 105 -4.78 4.28 -7.18
N LEU A 106 -5.62 3.52 -7.89
CA LEU A 106 -5.21 2.77 -9.08
C LEU A 106 -4.69 3.72 -10.18
N PHE A 107 -5.41 4.82 -10.45
CA PHE A 107 -4.97 5.82 -11.41
C PHE A 107 -3.61 6.42 -11.02
N GLU A 108 -3.47 6.91 -9.79
CA GLU A 108 -2.22 7.53 -9.33
C GLU A 108 -1.06 6.53 -9.31
N ALA A 109 -1.30 5.25 -9.01
CA ALA A 109 -0.27 4.20 -9.09
C ALA A 109 0.30 4.04 -10.50
N THR A 110 -0.50 4.25 -11.56
CA THR A 110 -0.01 4.22 -12.95
C THR A 110 0.87 5.41 -13.32
N GLN A 111 0.72 6.55 -12.64
CA GLN A 111 1.48 7.77 -12.92
C GLN A 111 2.83 7.82 -12.19
N VAL A 112 2.95 6.98 -11.17
CA VAL A 112 4.00 7.04 -10.17
C VAL A 112 5.04 5.91 -10.35
N ALA A 113 4.71 4.93 -11.20
CA ALA A 113 5.57 3.86 -11.69
C ALA A 113 6.67 4.35 -12.64
#